data_AF-A0A811K2H0-F1
#
_entry.id   AF-A0A811K2H0-F1
#
_cell.length_a   1.000
_cell.length_b   1.000
_cell.length_c   1.000
_cell.angle_alpha   90.00
_cell.angle_beta   90.00
_cell.angle_gamma   90.00
#
_symmetry.space_group_name_H-M   'P 1'
#
loop_
_entity.id
_entity.type
_entity.pdbx_description
1 polymer ?
#
loop_
_entity_poly.entity_id
_entity_poly.type
_entity_poly.pdbx_seq_one_letter_code
_entity_poly.pdbx_strand_id
1 'polypeptide(L)'
;MSRSYDKKKIKEEPCSSSSFSPAVLYTDLDNPFNDPNFSQPFVWGKKLAAEGKKNLSKKEIEKMHRNQIKKSVEEMEQLKQSRLTRQAARDDIEFLAREEERKKNSDFSEIERKFHLQQAPLRSQIRIKGNRAMPIDHLAVYISFGNDKKPKPFEELEDVELRDPNEYVKGLTEEQYEDLIADVKVYRLLDTEKKQKEFWDDVTTIATSELKKQRELRKNEAVHSAVQQDVIKTFK
;
A
#
# COMPACT_ATOMS: atom_id res chain seq x y z
N MET A 1 54.02 67.17 -33.24
CA MET A 1 54.76 66.22 -34.11
C MET A 1 54.93 64.91 -33.35
N SER A 2 54.87 63.79 -34.09
CA SER A 2 55.17 62.39 -33.67
C SER A 2 53.99 61.46 -33.36
N ARG A 3 53.50 60.84 -34.45
CA ARG A 3 53.15 59.42 -34.71
C ARG A 3 52.68 58.53 -33.56
N SER A 4 51.50 57.90 -33.73
CA SER A 4 51.32 56.48 -33.38
C SER A 4 50.25 55.78 -34.24
N TYR A 5 50.75 54.84 -35.04
CA TYR A 5 50.18 53.70 -35.78
C TYR A 5 48.66 53.43 -35.80
N ASP A 6 48.06 53.58 -36.99
CA ASP A 6 46.80 52.94 -37.37
C ASP A 6 47.00 51.45 -37.69
N LYS A 7 46.43 50.57 -36.86
CA LYS A 7 46.32 49.13 -37.14
C LYS A 7 45.18 48.89 -38.13
N LYS A 8 45.53 48.48 -39.35
CA LYS A 8 44.57 47.95 -40.34
C LYS A 8 43.90 46.69 -39.77
N LYS A 9 42.59 46.78 -39.54
CA LYS A 9 41.72 45.64 -39.20
C LYS A 9 41.57 44.77 -40.47
N ILE A 10 42.19 43.61 -40.48
CA ILE A 10 41.95 42.57 -41.49
C ILE A 10 40.49 42.14 -41.33
N LYS A 11 39.71 42.24 -42.42
CA LYS A 11 38.37 41.64 -42.51
C LYS A 11 38.56 40.13 -42.56
N GLU A 12 38.26 39.44 -41.47
CA GLU A 12 38.05 37.99 -41.51
C GLU A 12 36.71 37.73 -42.21
N GLU A 13 36.75 37.04 -43.34
CA GLU A 13 35.54 36.54 -43.98
C GLU A 13 34.93 35.42 -43.11
N PRO A 14 33.59 35.38 -42.95
CA PRO A 14 32.96 34.36 -42.14
C PRO A 14 33.14 32.99 -42.80
N CYS A 15 33.92 32.13 -42.13
CA CYS A 15 34.13 30.74 -42.50
C CYS A 15 32.77 30.02 -42.57
N SER A 16 32.51 29.44 -43.75
CA SER A 16 31.31 28.66 -44.10
C SER A 16 30.92 27.69 -42.97
N SER A 17 29.71 27.85 -42.43
CA SER A 17 29.18 27.03 -41.34
C SER A 17 29.08 25.55 -41.76
N SER A 18 30.03 24.75 -41.30
CA SER A 18 30.05 23.29 -41.43
C SER A 18 28.78 22.68 -40.82
N SER A 19 28.06 21.89 -41.61
CA SER A 19 26.81 21.21 -41.23
C SER A 19 27.05 19.76 -40.82
N PHE A 20 28.22 19.46 -40.24
CA PHE A 20 28.57 18.14 -39.74
C PHE A 20 28.49 18.08 -38.22
N SER A 21 28.01 16.95 -37.71
CA SER A 21 28.02 16.64 -36.27
C SER A 21 29.45 16.73 -35.73
N PRO A 22 29.67 17.21 -34.49
CA PRO A 22 31.00 17.26 -33.86
C PRO A 22 31.67 15.88 -33.71
N ALA A 23 30.98 14.79 -34.05
CA ALA A 23 31.49 13.42 -34.03
C ALA A 23 32.22 12.99 -35.33
N VAL A 24 32.26 13.82 -36.38
CA VAL A 24 32.98 13.46 -37.61
C VAL A 24 34.46 13.81 -37.47
N LEU A 25 35.29 12.78 -37.31
CA LEU A 25 36.73 12.89 -36.97
C LEU A 25 37.65 13.26 -38.16
N TYR A 26 37.11 13.36 -39.38
CA TYR A 26 37.89 13.64 -40.57
C TYR A 26 37.50 15.00 -41.14
N THR A 27 38.51 15.82 -41.42
CA THR A 27 38.37 17.12 -42.09
C THR A 27 38.86 17.00 -43.54
N ASP A 28 38.54 17.97 -44.39
CA ASP A 28 38.96 17.97 -45.81
C ASP A 28 40.48 17.86 -46.01
N LEU A 29 41.27 18.21 -44.98
CA LEU A 29 42.74 18.19 -45.01
C LEU A 29 43.35 16.88 -44.49
N ASP A 30 42.63 16.13 -43.65
CA ASP A 30 43.10 14.89 -43.00
C ASP A 30 42.37 13.64 -43.54
N ASN A 31 41.89 13.71 -44.77
CA ASN A 31 41.17 12.62 -45.41
C ASN A 31 42.13 11.55 -45.96
N PRO A 32 42.10 10.30 -45.46
CA PRO A 32 43.01 9.23 -45.90
C PRO A 32 42.82 8.79 -47.36
N PHE A 33 41.73 9.19 -48.01
CA PHE A 33 41.45 8.92 -49.43
C PHE A 33 41.82 10.09 -50.35
N ASN A 34 42.42 11.16 -49.80
CA ASN A 34 42.91 12.31 -50.54
C ASN A 34 41.83 12.96 -51.44
N ASP A 35 40.55 12.92 -51.01
CA ASP A 35 39.43 13.57 -51.69
C ASP A 35 39.29 15.02 -51.16
N PRO A 36 39.49 16.04 -52.00
CA PRO A 36 39.49 17.45 -51.59
C PRO A 36 38.10 18.04 -51.30
N ASN A 37 37.01 17.31 -51.55
CA ASN A 37 35.64 17.81 -51.38
C ASN A 37 34.81 17.00 -50.36
N PHE A 38 35.45 16.38 -49.37
CA PHE A 38 34.82 15.50 -48.39
C PHE A 38 33.68 16.16 -47.60
N SER A 39 33.81 17.44 -47.26
CA SER A 39 32.80 18.24 -46.58
C SER A 39 31.66 18.70 -47.48
N GLN A 40 31.75 18.49 -48.80
CA GLN A 40 30.66 18.87 -49.69
C GLN A 40 29.56 17.80 -49.64
N PRO A 41 28.28 18.20 -49.54
CA PRO A 41 27.18 17.26 -49.53
C PRO A 41 27.11 16.54 -50.88
N PHE A 42 27.20 15.21 -50.85
CA PHE A 42 27.06 14.37 -52.02
C PHE A 42 25.68 14.56 -52.68
N VAL A 43 25.68 14.83 -53.99
CA VAL A 43 24.45 15.00 -54.77
C VAL A 43 24.25 13.80 -55.69
N TRP A 44 23.18 13.05 -55.46
CA TRP A 44 22.84 11.91 -56.31
C TRP A 44 22.11 12.39 -57.57
N GLY A 45 22.86 12.81 -58.59
CA GLY A 45 22.31 13.35 -59.84
C GLY A 45 21.33 12.41 -60.56
N LYS A 46 21.58 11.09 -60.57
CA LYS A 46 20.64 10.10 -61.11
C LYS A 46 19.31 10.03 -60.34
N LYS A 47 19.32 10.21 -59.02
CA LYS A 47 18.10 10.25 -58.19
C LYS A 47 17.31 11.52 -58.42
N LEU A 48 17.97 12.67 -58.47
CA LEU A 48 17.33 13.95 -58.83
C LEU A 48 16.72 13.90 -60.23
N ALA A 49 17.36 13.19 -61.16
CA ALA A 49 16.84 12.94 -62.49
C ALA A 49 15.57 12.10 -62.51
N ALA A 50 15.59 10.98 -61.77
CA ALA A 50 14.46 10.07 -61.65
C ALA A 50 13.26 10.73 -60.96
N GLU A 51 13.50 11.62 -59.99
CA GLU A 51 12.47 12.42 -59.32
C GLU A 51 12.01 13.65 -60.13
N GLY A 52 12.54 13.87 -61.34
CA GLY A 52 12.17 15.01 -62.19
C GLY A 52 12.71 16.37 -61.72
N LYS A 53 13.58 16.40 -60.72
CA LYS A 53 14.15 17.61 -60.09
C LYS A 53 15.46 18.08 -60.73
N LYS A 54 15.80 17.57 -61.91
CA LYS A 54 17.04 17.85 -62.65
C LYS A 54 17.27 19.33 -62.96
N ASN A 55 16.19 20.09 -63.15
CA ASN A 55 16.22 21.50 -63.57
C ASN A 55 16.01 22.50 -62.41
N LEU A 56 15.80 22.01 -61.18
CA LEU A 56 15.58 22.86 -60.00
C LEU A 56 16.91 23.30 -59.40
N SER A 57 16.96 24.52 -58.87
CA SER A 57 18.15 25.05 -58.22
C SER A 57 18.50 24.26 -56.96
N LYS A 58 19.80 24.11 -56.67
CA LYS A 58 20.28 23.46 -55.43
C LYS A 58 19.61 24.05 -54.18
N LYS A 59 19.40 25.37 -54.17
CA LYS A 59 18.71 26.09 -53.08
C LYS A 59 17.23 25.68 -52.94
N GLU A 60 16.56 25.35 -54.03
CA GLU A 60 15.16 24.93 -54.02
C GLU A 60 15.01 23.50 -53.50
N ILE A 61 15.93 22.60 -53.88
CA ILE A 61 15.99 21.22 -53.37
C ILE A 61 16.25 21.22 -51.86
N GLU A 62 17.20 22.02 -51.39
CA GLU A 62 17.47 22.19 -49.95
C GLU A 62 16.26 22.77 -49.19
N LYS A 63 15.56 23.73 -49.78
CA LYS A 63 14.32 24.30 -49.20
C LYS A 63 13.21 23.25 -49.09
N MET A 64 13.01 22.44 -50.13
CA MET A 64 12.03 21.34 -50.10
C MET A 64 12.39 20.28 -49.06
N HIS A 65 13.67 19.88 -49.00
CA HIS A 65 14.15 18.91 -48.02
C HIS A 65 14.00 19.42 -46.59
N ARG A 66 14.34 20.69 -46.35
CA ARG A 66 14.12 21.36 -45.06
C ARG A 66 12.63 21.37 -44.68
N ASN A 67 11.74 21.66 -45.62
CA ASN A 67 10.30 21.65 -45.36
C ASN A 67 9.77 20.23 -45.08
N GLN A 68 10.31 19.21 -45.74
CA GLN A 68 9.94 17.82 -45.51
C GLN A 68 10.41 17.33 -44.13
N ILE A 69 11.63 17.69 -43.73
CA ILE A 69 12.14 17.40 -42.37
C ILE A 69 11.27 18.11 -41.33
N LYS A 70 10.93 19.39 -41.53
CA LYS A 70 10.04 20.13 -40.61
C LYS A 70 8.70 19.43 -40.43
N LYS A 71 8.03 19.05 -41.53
CA LYS A 71 6.77 18.30 -41.47
C LYS A 71 6.92 16.96 -40.75
N SER A 72 7.98 16.21 -41.04
CA SER A 72 8.24 14.93 -40.36
C SER A 72 8.50 15.11 -38.86
N VAL A 73 9.20 16.18 -38.45
CA VAL A 73 9.42 16.52 -37.04
C VAL A 73 8.10 16.88 -36.34
N GLU A 74 7.27 17.71 -36.98
CA GLU A 74 5.94 18.09 -36.46
C GLU A 74 5.04 16.85 -36.32
N GLU A 75 5.02 15.96 -37.30
CA GLU A 75 4.30 14.69 -37.25
C GLU A 75 4.81 13.79 -36.10
N MET A 76 6.13 13.69 -35.92
CA MET A 76 6.74 12.93 -34.83
C MET A 76 6.42 13.53 -33.46
N GLU A 77 6.36 14.85 -33.33
CA GLU A 77 5.98 15.53 -32.11
C GLU A 77 4.51 15.27 -31.75
N GLN A 78 3.61 15.37 -32.73
CA GLN A 78 2.19 15.03 -32.54
C GLN A 78 1.99 13.57 -32.15
N LEU A 79 2.74 12.64 -32.76
CA LEU A 79 2.72 11.23 -32.38
C LEU A 79 3.24 11.01 -30.96
N LYS A 80 4.30 11.74 -30.55
CA LYS A 80 4.83 11.69 -29.18
C LYS A 80 3.81 12.21 -28.17
N GLN A 81 3.19 13.36 -28.45
CA GLN A 81 2.12 13.91 -27.62
C GLN A 81 0.95 12.92 -27.50
N SER A 82 0.51 12.33 -28.61
CA SER A 82 -0.57 11.33 -28.61
C SER A 82 -0.23 10.07 -27.80
N ARG A 83 1.04 9.65 -27.79
CA ARG A 83 1.50 8.53 -26.95
C ARG A 83 1.48 8.91 -25.47
N LEU A 84 1.95 10.11 -25.14
CA LEU A 84 1.97 10.61 -23.77
C LEU A 84 0.55 10.77 -23.21
N THR A 85 -0.38 11.33 -23.98
CA THR A 85 -1.78 11.47 -23.55
C THR A 85 -2.45 10.12 -23.34
N ARG A 86 -2.22 9.14 -24.23
CA ARG A 86 -2.72 7.78 -24.06
C ARG A 86 -2.13 7.08 -22.84
N GLN A 87 -0.84 7.30 -22.56
CA GLN A 87 -0.18 6.72 -21.40
C GLN A 87 -0.72 7.36 -20.11
N ALA A 88 -0.80 8.69 -20.04
CA ALA A 88 -1.37 9.40 -18.91
C ALA A 88 -2.82 8.96 -18.64
N ALA A 89 -3.66 8.84 -19.67
CA ALA A 89 -5.03 8.33 -19.50
C ALA A 89 -5.08 6.89 -18.98
N ARG A 90 -4.13 6.04 -19.34
CA ARG A 90 -4.03 4.67 -18.79
C ARG A 90 -3.61 4.68 -17.34
N ASP A 91 -2.59 5.47 -17.02
CA ASP A 91 -2.07 5.59 -15.66
C ASP A 91 -3.14 6.19 -14.72
N ASP A 92 -3.93 7.16 -15.20
CA ASP A 92 -5.07 7.74 -14.47
C ASP A 92 -6.17 6.69 -14.20
N ILE A 93 -6.53 5.87 -15.20
CA ILE A 93 -7.50 4.78 -15.02
C ILE A 93 -6.97 3.75 -14.02
N GLU A 94 -5.70 3.37 -14.13
CA GLU A 94 -5.08 2.39 -13.23
C GLU A 94 -4.97 2.94 -11.80
N PHE A 95 -4.66 4.22 -11.64
CA PHE A 95 -4.68 4.91 -10.36
C PHE A 95 -6.08 4.88 -9.75
N LEU A 96 -7.11 5.28 -10.50
CA LEU A 96 -8.50 5.25 -10.04
C LEU A 96 -8.95 3.83 -9.64
N ALA A 97 -8.60 2.81 -10.44
CA ALA A 97 -8.91 1.41 -10.11
C ALA A 97 -8.27 0.97 -8.79
N ARG A 98 -6.99 1.32 -8.57
CA ARG A 98 -6.32 1.05 -7.29
C ARG A 98 -6.95 1.79 -6.11
N GLU A 99 -7.35 3.05 -6.29
CA GLU A 99 -8.06 3.79 -5.23
C GLU A 99 -9.38 3.11 -4.88
N GLU A 100 -10.15 2.66 -5.87
CA GLU A 100 -11.40 1.94 -5.65
C GLU A 100 -11.19 0.61 -4.93
N GLU A 101 -10.18 -0.17 -5.32
CA GLU A 101 -9.81 -1.42 -4.65
C GLU A 101 -9.43 -1.18 -3.18
N ARG A 102 -8.63 -0.13 -2.90
CA ARG A 102 -8.27 0.21 -1.52
C ARG A 102 -9.48 0.64 -0.69
N LYS A 103 -10.40 1.42 -1.25
CA LYS A 103 -11.66 1.80 -0.58
C LYS A 103 -12.49 0.56 -0.25
N LYS A 104 -12.73 -0.31 -1.23
CA LYS A 104 -13.43 -1.59 -1.03
C LYS A 104 -12.75 -2.43 0.05
N ASN A 105 -11.42 -2.55 0.03
CA ASN A 105 -10.64 -3.28 1.03
C ASN A 105 -10.78 -2.71 2.45
N SER A 106 -10.80 -1.38 2.58
CA SER A 106 -11.08 -0.71 3.86
C SER A 106 -12.47 -1.06 4.38
N ASP A 107 -13.48 -0.99 3.52
CA ASP A 107 -14.86 -1.31 3.88
C ASP A 107 -15.01 -2.78 4.30
N PHE A 108 -14.30 -3.71 3.66
CA PHE A 108 -14.30 -5.12 4.04
C PHE A 108 -13.88 -5.35 5.49
N SER A 109 -12.87 -4.63 5.97
CA SER A 109 -12.39 -4.77 7.35
C SER A 109 -13.45 -4.33 8.37
N GLU A 110 -14.18 -3.25 8.06
CA GLU A 110 -15.27 -2.78 8.91
C GLU A 110 -16.49 -3.71 8.86
N ILE A 111 -16.83 -4.22 7.68
CA ILE A 111 -17.91 -5.19 7.48
C ILE A 111 -17.59 -6.47 8.26
N GLU A 112 -16.36 -6.97 8.18
CA GLU A 112 -15.90 -8.13 8.92
C GLU A 112 -16.00 -7.91 10.43
N ARG A 113 -15.55 -6.74 10.93
CA ARG A 113 -15.68 -6.40 12.35
C ARG A 113 -17.13 -6.40 12.81
N LYS A 114 -18.04 -5.80 12.03
CA LYS A 114 -19.48 -5.79 12.32
C LYS A 114 -20.06 -7.20 12.31
N PHE A 115 -19.64 -8.03 11.38
CA PHE A 115 -20.05 -9.43 11.29
C PHE A 115 -19.62 -10.22 12.53
N HIS A 116 -18.36 -10.12 12.95
CA HIS A 116 -17.87 -10.79 14.17
C HIS A 116 -18.65 -10.36 15.41
N LEU A 117 -18.97 -9.07 15.55
CA LEU A 117 -19.80 -8.56 16.64
C LEU A 117 -21.21 -9.18 16.62
N GLN A 118 -21.86 -9.23 15.45
CA GLN A 118 -23.21 -9.82 15.32
C GLN A 118 -23.22 -11.34 15.52
N GLN A 119 -22.13 -12.02 15.17
CA GLN A 119 -22.01 -13.47 15.35
C GLN A 119 -21.78 -13.88 16.80
N ALA A 120 -21.16 -13.05 17.64
CA ALA A 120 -20.91 -13.38 19.05
C ALA A 120 -22.17 -13.87 19.80
N PRO A 121 -23.31 -13.12 19.85
CA PRO A 121 -24.51 -13.58 20.53
C PRO A 121 -25.16 -14.81 19.89
N LEU A 122 -25.13 -14.91 18.54
CA LEU A 122 -25.63 -16.09 17.83
C LEU A 122 -24.83 -17.35 18.16
N ARG A 123 -23.50 -17.22 18.23
CA ARG A 123 -22.61 -18.33 18.62
C ARG A 123 -22.92 -18.78 20.04
N SER A 124 -23.07 -17.85 20.98
CA SER A 124 -23.47 -18.17 22.36
C SER A 124 -24.79 -18.91 22.43
N GLN A 125 -25.80 -18.44 21.70
CA GLN A 125 -27.10 -19.10 21.63
C GLN A 125 -26.97 -20.57 21.16
N ILE A 126 -26.19 -20.80 20.09
CA ILE A 126 -25.96 -22.16 19.58
C ILE A 126 -25.18 -23.01 20.59
N ARG A 127 -24.20 -22.44 21.31
CA ARG A 127 -23.43 -23.16 22.34
C ARG A 127 -24.33 -23.64 23.48
N ILE A 128 -25.22 -22.76 23.94
CA ILE A 128 -26.18 -23.05 25.03
C ILE A 128 -27.16 -24.13 24.60
N LYS A 129 -27.79 -23.99 23.43
CA LYS A 129 -28.70 -25.02 22.87
C LYS A 129 -27.99 -26.37 22.67
N GLY A 130 -26.67 -26.35 22.43
CA GLY A 130 -25.84 -27.54 22.26
C GLY A 130 -25.25 -28.13 23.55
N ASN A 131 -25.67 -27.69 24.75
CA ASN A 131 -25.13 -28.13 26.05
C ASN A 131 -23.60 -28.01 26.19
N ARG A 132 -23.00 -27.05 25.47
CA ARG A 132 -21.55 -26.78 25.47
C ARG A 132 -21.29 -25.30 25.73
N ALA A 133 -22.09 -24.73 26.64
CA ALA A 133 -22.01 -23.33 27.00
C ALA A 133 -20.67 -23.02 27.67
N MET A 134 -20.07 -21.92 27.24
CA MET A 134 -18.89 -21.34 27.88
C MET A 134 -19.35 -20.40 29.00
N PRO A 135 -18.48 -20.09 29.99
CA PRO A 135 -18.79 -19.12 31.04
C PRO A 135 -19.29 -17.77 30.50
N ILE A 136 -18.69 -17.29 29.40
CA ILE A 136 -19.11 -16.06 28.73
C ILE A 136 -20.56 -16.12 28.23
N ASP A 137 -21.01 -17.29 27.76
CA ASP A 137 -22.35 -17.45 27.19
C ASP A 137 -23.40 -17.29 28.30
N HIS A 138 -23.15 -17.86 29.48
CA HIS A 138 -24.02 -17.69 30.65
C HIS A 138 -24.03 -16.25 31.18
N LEU A 139 -22.88 -15.58 31.21
CA LEU A 139 -22.78 -14.18 31.62
C LEU A 139 -23.51 -13.25 30.64
N ALA A 140 -23.37 -13.49 29.33
CA ALA A 140 -24.06 -12.71 28.31
C ALA A 140 -25.59 -12.85 28.43
N VAL A 141 -26.05 -14.07 28.69
CA VAL A 141 -27.47 -14.33 28.97
C VAL A 141 -27.91 -13.61 30.25
N TYR A 142 -27.14 -13.70 31.34
CA TYR A 142 -27.45 -13.03 32.61
C TYR A 142 -27.69 -11.52 32.46
N ILE A 143 -26.81 -10.81 31.74
CA ILE A 143 -26.97 -9.38 31.48
C ILE A 143 -28.20 -9.10 30.62
N SER A 144 -28.51 -9.99 29.67
CA SER A 144 -29.66 -9.82 28.77
C SER A 144 -31.01 -9.95 29.49
N PHE A 145 -31.09 -10.74 30.58
CA PHE A 145 -32.34 -10.95 31.32
C PHE A 145 -32.89 -9.68 31.99
N GLY A 146 -32.03 -8.72 32.35
CA GLY A 146 -32.44 -7.48 33.04
C GLY A 146 -32.81 -6.31 32.12
N ASN A 147 -32.82 -6.49 30.80
CA ASN A 147 -32.98 -5.40 29.84
C ASN A 147 -34.20 -5.58 28.93
N ASP A 148 -34.94 -4.49 28.70
CA ASP A 148 -36.12 -4.46 27.82
C ASP A 148 -35.77 -4.67 26.34
N LYS A 149 -34.51 -4.44 25.96
CA LYS A 149 -33.98 -4.63 24.60
C LYS A 149 -33.04 -5.83 24.56
N LYS A 150 -33.62 -7.03 24.65
CA LYS A 150 -32.87 -8.27 24.49
C LYS A 150 -32.37 -8.40 23.05
N PRO A 151 -31.13 -8.86 22.82
CA PRO A 151 -30.76 -9.36 21.51
C PRO A 151 -31.67 -10.54 21.16
N LYS A 152 -32.28 -10.54 19.98
CA LYS A 152 -33.16 -11.64 19.49
C LYS A 152 -32.63 -13.06 19.78
N PRO A 153 -31.32 -13.36 19.65
CA PRO A 153 -30.79 -14.70 19.98
C PRO A 153 -31.04 -15.15 21.43
N PHE A 154 -31.11 -14.23 22.37
CA PHE A 154 -31.27 -14.54 23.80
C PHE A 154 -32.74 -14.52 24.27
N GLU A 155 -33.67 -13.96 23.49
CA GLU A 155 -35.11 -14.04 23.77
C GLU A 155 -35.62 -15.48 23.77
N GLU A 156 -35.04 -16.35 22.93
CA GLU A 156 -35.42 -17.77 22.85
C GLU A 156 -34.83 -18.63 23.97
N LEU A 157 -34.09 -18.05 24.92
CA LEU A 157 -33.35 -18.77 25.97
C LEU A 157 -33.90 -18.52 27.39
N GLU A 158 -35.18 -18.17 27.51
CA GLU A 158 -35.82 -17.88 28.80
C GLU A 158 -35.87 -19.08 29.76
N ASP A 159 -35.73 -20.31 29.26
CA ASP A 159 -35.75 -21.55 30.07
C ASP A 159 -34.39 -21.95 30.67
N VAL A 160 -33.33 -21.14 30.49
CA VAL A 160 -32.00 -21.48 31.01
C VAL A 160 -31.93 -21.18 32.51
N GLU A 161 -31.60 -22.20 33.32
CA GLU A 161 -31.33 -22.03 34.74
C GLU A 161 -30.14 -21.09 34.95
N LEU A 162 -30.42 -19.87 35.40
CA LEU A 162 -29.41 -18.89 35.76
C LEU A 162 -28.89 -19.17 37.16
N ARG A 163 -27.57 -19.27 37.26
CA ARG A 163 -26.82 -19.32 38.51
C ARG A 163 -26.14 -17.98 38.75
N ASP A 164 -25.61 -17.79 39.96
CA ASP A 164 -24.88 -16.58 40.31
C ASP A 164 -23.69 -16.34 39.35
N PRO A 165 -23.51 -15.13 38.80
CA PRO A 165 -22.42 -14.81 37.87
C PRO A 165 -21.02 -15.18 38.37
N ASN A 166 -20.82 -15.06 39.68
CA ASN A 166 -19.56 -15.39 40.34
C ASN A 166 -19.22 -16.88 40.28
N GLU A 167 -20.20 -17.77 40.19
CA GLU A 167 -19.96 -19.21 40.10
C GLU A 167 -19.41 -19.60 38.72
N TYR A 168 -19.81 -18.91 37.65
CA TYR A 168 -19.28 -19.16 36.31
C TYR A 168 -17.83 -18.69 36.13
N VAL A 169 -17.41 -17.67 36.89
CA VAL A 169 -16.05 -17.11 36.81
C VAL A 169 -15.08 -17.87 37.72
N LYS A 170 -15.56 -18.55 38.78
CA LYS A 170 -14.71 -19.29 39.72
C LYS A 170 -14.31 -20.66 39.17
N GLY A 171 -13.06 -21.04 39.40
CA GLY A 171 -12.56 -22.39 39.10
C GLY A 171 -12.22 -22.63 37.63
N LEU A 172 -12.08 -21.58 36.83
CA LEU A 172 -11.61 -21.69 35.45
C LEU A 172 -10.10 -21.98 35.41
N THR A 173 -9.66 -22.54 34.30
CA THR A 173 -8.23 -22.70 34.01
C THR A 173 -7.60 -21.37 33.56
N GLU A 174 -6.27 -21.27 33.62
CA GLU A 174 -5.53 -20.08 33.21
C GLU A 174 -5.86 -19.65 31.76
N GLU A 175 -5.89 -20.61 30.83
CA GLU A 175 -6.24 -20.38 29.42
C GLU A 175 -7.69 -19.87 29.30
N GLN A 176 -8.63 -20.47 30.03
CA GLN A 176 -10.03 -20.06 30.01
C GLN A 176 -10.25 -18.65 30.58
N TYR A 177 -9.44 -18.22 31.56
CA TYR A 177 -9.49 -16.84 32.05
C TYR A 177 -9.00 -15.85 30.99
N GLU A 178 -7.93 -16.18 30.26
CA GLU A 178 -7.42 -15.34 29.17
C GLU A 178 -8.43 -15.23 28.02
N ASP A 179 -9.03 -16.35 27.63
CA ASP A 179 -10.10 -16.41 26.64
C ASP A 179 -11.33 -15.60 27.10
N LEU A 180 -11.76 -15.77 28.36
CA LEU A 180 -12.87 -15.01 28.92
C LEU A 180 -12.60 -13.49 28.86
N ILE A 181 -11.39 -13.05 29.22
CA ILE A 181 -11.01 -11.63 29.15
C ILE A 181 -11.02 -11.13 27.69
N ALA A 182 -10.61 -11.94 26.73
CA ALA A 182 -10.67 -11.58 25.31
C ALA A 182 -12.11 -11.47 24.80
N ASP A 183 -12.95 -12.45 25.13
CA ASP A 183 -14.35 -12.49 24.72
C ASP A 183 -15.19 -11.37 25.35
N VAL A 184 -14.97 -11.07 26.63
CA VAL A 184 -15.66 -9.96 27.34
C VAL A 184 -15.41 -8.62 26.64
N LYS A 185 -14.23 -8.39 26.06
CA LYS A 185 -13.96 -7.17 25.29
C LYS A 185 -14.83 -7.04 24.05
N VAL A 186 -15.21 -8.16 23.42
CA VAL A 186 -16.11 -8.17 22.26
C VAL A 186 -17.52 -7.75 22.68
N TYR A 187 -18.04 -8.31 23.79
CA TYR A 187 -19.37 -7.93 24.31
C TYR A 187 -19.41 -6.49 24.80
N ARG A 188 -18.35 -6.01 25.45
CA ARG A 188 -18.23 -4.60 25.85
C ARG A 188 -18.33 -3.62 24.67
N LEU A 189 -17.87 -4.02 23.49
CA LEU A 189 -17.98 -3.23 22.25
C LEU A 189 -19.37 -3.31 21.62
N LEU A 190 -20.08 -4.42 21.82
CA LEU A 190 -21.43 -4.63 21.32
C LEU A 190 -22.48 -3.87 22.15
N ASP A 191 -22.29 -3.81 23.47
CA ASP A 191 -23.23 -3.18 24.38
C ASP A 191 -23.17 -1.65 24.30
N THR A 192 -24.36 -1.03 24.30
CA THR A 192 -24.51 0.44 24.21
C THR A 192 -24.79 1.06 25.56
N GLU A 193 -25.33 0.31 26.51
CA GLU A 193 -25.71 0.82 27.82
C GLU A 193 -24.51 0.88 28.78
N LYS A 194 -24.46 1.93 29.60
CA LYS A 194 -23.37 2.11 30.57
C LYS A 194 -23.34 1.00 31.63
N LYS A 195 -24.51 0.58 32.12
CA LYS A 195 -24.63 -0.47 33.15
C LYS A 195 -24.06 -1.81 32.68
N GLN A 196 -24.29 -2.15 31.40
CA GLN A 196 -23.77 -3.38 30.80
C GLN A 196 -22.24 -3.31 30.66
N LYS A 197 -21.70 -2.16 30.26
CA LYS A 197 -20.24 -1.95 30.20
C LYS A 197 -19.59 -2.04 31.57
N GLU A 198 -20.20 -1.45 32.60
CA GLU A 198 -19.74 -1.55 33.98
C GLU A 198 -19.70 -3.01 34.45
N PHE A 199 -20.75 -3.79 34.15
CA PHE A 199 -20.75 -5.23 34.45
C PHE A 199 -19.59 -5.96 33.78
N TRP A 200 -19.32 -5.71 32.50
CA TRP A 200 -18.20 -6.34 31.80
C TRP A 200 -16.83 -5.90 32.36
N ASP A 201 -16.71 -4.64 32.79
CA ASP A 201 -15.51 -4.13 33.45
C ASP A 201 -15.30 -4.81 34.81
N ASP A 202 -16.38 -5.05 35.57
CA ASP A 202 -16.36 -5.80 36.83
C ASP A 202 -15.96 -7.27 36.60
N VAL A 203 -16.58 -7.94 35.63
CA VAL A 203 -16.21 -9.33 35.25
C VAL A 203 -14.74 -9.42 34.84
N THR A 204 -14.25 -8.45 34.08
CA THR A 204 -12.83 -8.38 33.68
C THR A 204 -11.94 -8.21 34.91
N THR A 205 -12.34 -7.36 35.86
CA THR A 205 -11.60 -7.13 37.11
C THR A 205 -11.53 -8.41 37.96
N ILE A 206 -12.66 -9.12 38.10
CA ILE A 206 -12.71 -10.40 38.82
C ILE A 206 -11.85 -11.45 38.12
N ALA A 207 -12.04 -11.67 36.82
CA ALA A 207 -11.26 -12.64 36.04
C ALA A 207 -9.74 -12.37 36.10
N THR A 208 -9.33 -11.10 35.97
CA THR A 208 -7.90 -10.73 36.06
C THR A 208 -7.32 -10.92 37.46
N SER A 209 -8.11 -10.69 38.51
CA SER A 209 -7.68 -10.92 39.90
C SER A 209 -7.53 -12.41 40.21
N GLU A 210 -8.48 -13.25 39.77
CA GLU A 210 -8.39 -14.71 39.92
C GLU A 210 -7.23 -15.30 39.11
N LEU A 211 -7.00 -14.79 37.88
CA LEU A 211 -5.84 -15.17 37.07
C LEU A 211 -4.52 -14.84 37.77
N LYS A 212 -4.40 -13.64 38.36
CA LYS A 212 -3.21 -13.24 39.13
C LYS A 212 -3.02 -14.14 40.34
N LYS A 213 -4.09 -14.42 41.08
CA LYS A 213 -4.06 -15.31 42.25
C LYS A 213 -3.62 -16.72 41.87
N GLN A 214 -4.11 -17.29 40.77
CA GLN A 214 -3.64 -18.60 40.28
C GLN A 214 -2.16 -18.60 39.94
N ARG A 215 -1.66 -17.53 39.29
CA ARG A 215 -0.24 -17.37 38.97
C ARG A 215 0.63 -17.25 40.22
N GLU A 216 0.16 -16.51 41.23
CA GLU A 216 0.86 -16.37 42.52
C GLU A 216 0.91 -17.68 43.29
N LEU A 217 -0.20 -18.43 43.34
CA LEU A 217 -0.25 -19.75 43.96
C LEU A 217 0.75 -20.71 43.31
N ARG A 218 0.78 -20.79 41.97
CA ARG A 218 1.77 -21.60 41.24
C ARG A 218 3.22 -21.19 41.54
N LYS A 219 3.50 -19.89 41.63
CA LYS A 219 4.84 -19.39 42.01
C LYS A 219 5.21 -19.82 43.42
N ASN A 220 4.30 -19.69 44.38
CA ASN A 220 4.53 -20.08 45.77
C ASN A 220 4.74 -21.59 45.91
N GLU A 221 3.99 -22.40 45.18
CA GLU A 221 4.18 -23.87 45.11
C GLU A 221 5.55 -24.23 44.51
N ALA A 222 5.96 -23.55 43.45
CA ALA A 222 7.28 -23.76 42.84
C ALA A 222 8.42 -23.39 43.82
N VAL A 223 8.29 -22.28 44.54
CA VAL A 223 9.26 -21.89 45.58
C VAL A 223 9.27 -22.91 46.71
N HIS A 224 8.12 -23.36 47.20
CA HIS A 224 8.03 -24.38 48.23
C HIS A 224 8.69 -25.69 47.79
N SER A 225 8.45 -26.12 46.55
CA SER A 225 9.09 -27.31 45.97
C SER A 225 10.61 -27.15 45.87
N ALA A 226 11.10 -25.99 45.42
CA ALA A 226 12.55 -25.72 45.34
C ALA A 226 13.21 -25.75 46.73
N VAL A 227 12.60 -25.12 47.73
CA VAL A 227 13.09 -25.16 49.11
C VAL A 227 13.09 -26.59 49.66
N GLN A 228 12.05 -27.38 49.39
CA GLN A 228 12.02 -28.80 49.78
C GLN A 228 13.16 -29.60 49.15
N GLN A 229 13.47 -29.37 47.86
CA GLN A 229 14.60 -30.02 47.19
C GLN A 229 15.94 -29.63 47.82
N ASP A 230 16.13 -28.36 48.16
CA ASP A 230 17.35 -27.88 48.82
C ASP A 230 17.51 -28.46 50.22
N VAL A 231 16.44 -28.55 51.01
CA VAL A 231 16.46 -29.21 52.33
C VAL A 231 16.83 -30.68 52.20
N ILE A 232 16.25 -31.42 51.25
CA ILE A 232 16.61 -32.83 51.02
C ILE A 232 18.09 -32.95 50.66
N LYS A 233 18.64 -31.98 49.94
CA LYS A 233 20.05 -31.97 49.51
C LYS A 233 21.03 -31.60 50.64
N THR A 234 20.63 -30.79 51.62
CA THR A 234 21.50 -30.41 52.75
C THR A 234 21.59 -31.50 53.83
N PHE A 235 20.57 -32.36 53.94
CA PHE A 235 20.53 -33.46 54.91
C PHE A 235 21.04 -34.81 54.37
N LYS A 236 21.68 -34.83 53.19
CA LYS A 236 22.25 -36.02 52.54
C LYS A 236 23.75 -35.88 52.38
#